data_AF-A0A7J7E4U7-F1
#
_entry.id   AF-A0A7J7E4U7-F1
#
_cell.length_a   1.000
_cell.length_b   1.000
_cell.length_c   1.000
_cell.angle_alpha   90.00
_cell.angle_beta   90.00
_cell.angle_gamma   90.00
#
_symmetry.space_group_name_H-M   'P 1'
#
loop_
_entity.id
_entity.type
_entity.pdbx_description
1 polymer ?
#
loop_
_entity_poly.entity_id
_entity_poly.type
_entity_poly.pdbx_seq_one_letter_code
_entity_poly.pdbx_strand_id
1 'polypeptide(L)'
;MRVVVNALIGAIPSIMNVLLVCLIFWLIFSIMGVNLFAGKFYECVNTTEGSRISTRSQVQNRSDCFALMNVSQNVRWQNLKVNFDNVGLGYLSLLQVVSDLFHECLMF
;
A
#
# COMPACT_ATOMS: atom_id res chain seq x y z
N MET A 1 -12.08 -25.84 -24.65
CA MET A 1 -11.62 -25.33 -23.35
C MET A 1 -10.48 -26.15 -22.72
N ARG A 2 -10.58 -27.49 -22.59
CA ARG A 2 -9.58 -28.35 -21.89
C ARG A 2 -8.13 -28.24 -22.42
N VAL A 3 -7.96 -28.02 -23.72
CA VAL A 3 -6.64 -27.84 -24.36
C VAL A 3 -5.90 -26.60 -23.83
N VAL A 4 -6.63 -25.50 -23.62
CA VAL A 4 -6.05 -24.25 -23.08
C VAL A 4 -5.59 -24.45 -21.64
N VAL A 5 -6.37 -25.18 -20.84
CA VAL A 5 -6.04 -25.44 -19.42
C VAL A 5 -4.83 -26.39 -19.29
N ASN A 6 -4.73 -27.44 -20.12
CA ASN A 6 -3.56 -28.33 -20.13
C ASN A 6 -2.29 -27.61 -20.60
N ALA A 7 -2.40 -26.68 -21.56
CA ALA A 7 -1.29 -25.84 -21.97
C ALA A 7 -0.83 -24.90 -20.84
N LEU A 8 -1.77 -24.29 -20.10
CA LEU A 8 -1.47 -23.47 -18.93
C LEU A 8 -0.76 -24.29 -17.84
N ILE A 9 -1.26 -25.49 -17.51
CA ILE A 9 -0.67 -26.36 -16.48
C ILE A 9 0.75 -26.78 -16.85
N GLY A 10 1.05 -27.01 -18.13
CA GLY A 10 2.41 -27.30 -18.60
C GLY A 10 3.40 -26.13 -18.44
N ALA A 11 2.92 -24.88 -18.38
CA ALA A 11 3.75 -23.69 -18.21
C ALA A 11 3.99 -23.32 -16.73
N ILE A 12 3.11 -23.74 -15.81
CA ILE A 12 3.22 -23.46 -14.36
C ILE A 12 4.61 -23.78 -13.76
N PRO A 13 5.26 -24.92 -14.04
CA PRO A 13 6.50 -25.30 -13.37
C PRO A 13 7.65 -24.31 -13.61
N SER A 14 7.73 -23.77 -14.82
CA SER A 14 8.71 -22.75 -15.20
C SER A 14 8.40 -21.41 -14.53
N ILE A 15 7.13 -21.01 -14.52
CA ILE A 15 6.67 -19.75 -13.93
C ILE A 15 6.90 -19.74 -12.42
N MET A 16 6.67 -20.86 -11.73
CA MET A 16 6.88 -20.97 -10.29
C MET A 16 8.32 -20.68 -9.87
N ASN A 17 9.31 -21.07 -10.68
CA ASN A 17 10.71 -20.83 -10.37
C ASN A 17 11.07 -19.35 -10.49
N VAL A 18 10.57 -18.67 -11.53
CA VAL A 18 10.74 -17.21 -11.71
C VAL A 18 10.02 -16.43 -10.61
N LEU A 19 8.79 -16.81 -10.29
CA LEU A 19 8.01 -16.19 -9.22
C LEU A 19 8.72 -16.32 -7.87
N LEU A 20 9.36 -17.44 -7.57
CA LEU A 20 10.07 -17.64 -6.30
C LEU A 20 11.24 -16.66 -6.16
N VAL A 21 12.03 -16.47 -7.21
CA VAL A 21 13.12 -15.48 -7.24
C VAL A 21 12.57 -14.05 -7.08
N CYS A 22 11.49 -13.72 -7.79
CA CYS A 22 10.81 -12.42 -7.65
C CYS A 22 10.31 -12.20 -6.22
N LEU A 23 9.71 -13.21 -5.60
CA LEU A 23 9.22 -13.13 -4.23
C LEU A 23 10.36 -12.85 -3.26
N ILE A 24 11.49 -13.57 -3.33
CA ILE A 24 12.63 -13.31 -2.42
C ILE A 24 13.16 -11.88 -2.58
N PHE A 25 13.27 -11.39 -3.81
CA PHE A 25 13.75 -10.03 -4.06
C PHE A 25 12.78 -8.98 -3.52
N TRP A 26 11.48 -9.14 -3.76
CA TRP A 26 10.44 -8.28 -3.20
C TRP A 26 10.38 -8.34 -1.67
N LEU A 27 10.72 -9.47 -1.07
CA LEU A 27 10.75 -9.64 0.39
C LEU A 27 11.78 -8.69 1.01
N ILE A 28 12.98 -8.60 0.42
CA ILE A 28 14.06 -7.74 0.90
C ILE A 28 13.62 -6.27 0.86
N PHE A 29 13.02 -5.82 -0.25
CA PHE A 29 12.50 -4.46 -0.37
C PHE A 29 11.34 -4.19 0.58
N SER A 30 10.46 -5.15 0.78
CA SER A 30 9.35 -5.02 1.74
C SER A 30 9.87 -4.86 3.16
N ILE A 31 10.90 -5.62 3.58
CA ILE A 31 11.54 -5.46 4.90
C ILE A 31 12.21 -4.09 5.03
N MET A 32 12.97 -3.65 4.02
CA MET A 32 13.57 -2.30 4.03
C MET A 32 12.49 -1.21 4.10
N GLY A 33 11.39 -1.37 3.36
CA GLY A 33 10.26 -0.45 3.35
C GLY A 33 9.54 -0.38 4.69
N VAL A 34 9.30 -1.52 5.35
CA VAL A 34 8.69 -1.56 6.68
C VAL A 34 9.58 -0.84 7.70
N ASN A 35 10.90 -1.07 7.70
CA ASN A 35 11.80 -0.41 8.65
C ASN A 35 11.84 1.12 8.48
N LEU A 36 11.70 1.62 7.25
CA LEU A 36 11.78 3.06 6.96
C LEU A 36 10.43 3.78 7.12
N PHE A 37 9.32 3.10 6.83
CA PHE A 37 8.01 3.73 6.67
C PHE A 37 6.93 3.18 7.59
N ALA A 38 7.23 2.23 8.48
CA ALA A 38 6.28 1.77 9.49
C ALA A 38 5.73 2.94 10.31
N GLY A 39 4.41 3.06 10.35
CA GLY A 39 3.73 4.08 11.14
C GLY A 39 3.83 5.52 10.63
N LYS A 40 4.38 5.76 9.43
CA LYS A 40 4.48 7.12 8.84
C LYS A 40 3.28 7.50 7.97
N PHE A 41 2.47 6.53 7.55
CA PHE A 41 1.29 6.72 6.68
C PHE A 41 -0.01 6.97 7.44
N TYR A 42 0.07 7.41 8.69
CA TYR A 42 -1.12 7.81 9.42
C TYR A 42 -1.46 9.26 9.11
N GLU A 43 -2.70 9.50 8.71
CA GLU A 43 -3.20 10.83 8.42
C GLU A 43 -4.47 11.15 9.23
N CYS A 44 -4.60 12.43 9.58
CA CYS A 44 -5.80 12.96 10.20
C CYS A 44 -6.75 13.41 9.09
N VAL A 45 -7.90 12.76 8.96
CA VAL A 45 -8.91 13.07 7.94
C VAL A 45 -10.16 13.66 8.57
N ASN A 46 -10.78 14.57 7.84
CA ASN A 46 -12.11 15.05 8.18
C ASN A 46 -13.15 14.17 7.47
N THR A 47 -14.03 13.55 8.24
CA THR A 47 -15.07 12.60 7.80
C THR A 47 -16.15 13.31 6.96
N THR A 48 -16.30 14.63 7.12
CA THR A 48 -17.28 15.42 6.37
C THR A 48 -16.89 15.63 4.91
N GLU A 49 -15.60 15.84 4.64
CA GLU A 49 -15.08 16.12 3.29
C GLU A 49 -14.33 14.92 2.69
N GLY A 50 -13.96 13.92 3.50
CA GLY A 50 -13.09 12.82 3.10
C GLY A 50 -11.66 13.27 2.74
N SER A 51 -11.33 14.54 2.98
CA SER A 51 -10.06 15.16 2.66
C SER A 51 -9.10 15.07 3.85
N ARG A 52 -7.81 14.93 3.54
CA ARG A 52 -6.75 15.12 4.53
C ARG A 52 -6.79 16.57 5.01
N ILE A 53 -6.63 16.78 6.31
CA ILE A 53 -6.54 18.14 6.85
C ILE A 53 -5.19 18.71 6.39
N SER A 54 -5.20 19.47 5.30
CA SER A 54 -4.00 20.00 4.62
C SER A 54 -3.38 21.20 5.35
N THR A 55 -4.12 21.79 6.29
CA THR A 55 -3.66 22.95 7.04
C THR A 55 -2.69 22.54 8.15
N ARG A 56 -1.38 22.63 7.88
CA ARG A 56 -0.30 22.39 8.85
C ARG A 56 -0.38 23.28 10.10
N SER A 57 -1.13 24.39 10.06
CA SER A 57 -1.37 25.23 11.23
C SER A 57 -2.42 24.66 12.20
N GLN A 58 -3.22 23.67 11.79
CA GLN A 58 -4.30 23.10 12.60
C GLN A 58 -3.93 21.72 13.20
N VAL A 59 -3.05 20.96 12.53
CA VAL A 59 -2.56 19.66 13.03
C VAL A 59 -1.06 19.55 12.73
N GLN A 60 -0.21 19.64 13.77
CA GLN A 60 1.23 19.44 13.63
C GLN A 60 1.67 18.04 14.07
N ASN A 61 1.01 17.48 15.08
CA ASN A 61 1.32 16.18 15.66
C ASN A 61 0.10 15.28 15.77
N ARG A 62 0.35 13.97 15.97
CA ARG A 62 -0.69 12.97 16.27
C ARG A 62 -1.57 13.39 17.45
N SER A 63 -0.96 14.01 18.46
CA SER A 63 -1.63 14.54 19.67
C SER A 63 -2.68 15.60 19.34
N ASP A 64 -2.38 16.49 18.40
CA ASP A 64 -3.29 17.58 18.01
C ASP A 64 -4.52 17.03 17.30
N CYS A 65 -4.33 16.01 16.44
CA CYS A 65 -5.46 15.32 15.81
C CYS A 65 -6.37 14.64 16.84
N PHE A 66 -5.80 14.00 17.87
CA PHE A 66 -6.60 13.41 18.95
C PHE A 66 -7.34 14.47 19.77
N ALA A 67 -6.74 15.65 20.00
CA ALA A 67 -7.41 16.76 20.67
C ALA A 67 -8.62 17.24 19.85
N LEU A 68 -8.47 17.38 18.53
CA LEU A 68 -9.55 17.72 17.60
C LEU A 68 -10.64 16.64 17.55
N MET A 69 -10.28 15.36 17.65
CA MET A 69 -11.24 14.25 17.70
C MET A 69 -12.13 14.30 18.95
N ASN A 70 -11.60 14.75 20.10
CA ASN A 70 -12.38 14.93 21.32
C ASN A 70 -13.37 16.10 21.23
N VAL A 71 -13.04 17.13 20.46
CA VAL A 71 -13.86 18.34 20.30
C VAL A 71 -14.85 18.20 19.14
N SER A 72 -14.48 17.50 18.08
CA SER A 72 -15.24 17.37 16.84
C SER A 72 -15.40 15.90 16.45
N GLN A 73 -16.65 15.43 16.39
CA GLN A 73 -17.00 14.05 15.99
C GLN A 73 -16.63 13.71 14.54
N ASN A 74 -16.32 14.72 13.73
CA ASN A 74 -16.04 14.56 12.31
C ASN A 74 -14.56 14.26 12.02
N VAL A 75 -13.65 14.28 12.98
CA VAL A 75 -12.22 14.05 12.72
C VAL A 75 -11.81 12.63 13.09
N ARG A 76 -11.10 11.93 12.20
CA ARG A 76 -10.61 10.56 12.41
C ARG A 76 -9.13 10.44 12.08
N TRP A 77 -8.38 9.79 12.97
CA TRP A 77 -7.02 9.33 12.70
C TRP A 77 -7.08 7.97 12.01
N GLN A 78 -6.78 7.92 10.72
CA GLN A 78 -6.84 6.69 9.96
C GLN A 78 -5.52 6.40 9.26
N ASN A 79 -5.27 5.12 8.99
CA ASN A 79 -4.12 4.66 8.23
C ASN A 79 -4.52 4.57 6.75
N LEU A 80 -3.58 4.85 5.85
CA LEU A 80 -3.75 4.52 4.44
C LEU A 80 -4.03 3.01 4.28
N LYS A 81 -4.96 2.67 3.38
CA LYS A 81 -5.32 1.28 3.05
C LYS A 81 -4.14 0.45 2.54
N VAL A 82 -3.19 1.08 1.87
CA VAL A 82 -1.97 0.48 1.34
C VAL A 82 -0.79 1.09 2.08
N ASN A 83 -0.12 0.32 2.93
CA ASN A 83 0.95 0.79 3.80
C ASN A 83 2.08 -0.25 3.96
N PHE A 84 3.14 0.15 4.67
CA PHE A 84 4.30 -0.70 4.98
C PHE A 84 4.34 -1.08 6.47
N ASP A 85 3.21 -1.28 7.12
CA ASP A 85 3.22 -1.71 8.53
C ASP A 85 3.52 -3.21 8.67
N ASN A 86 3.25 -3.99 7.62
CA ASN A 86 3.54 -5.41 7.55
C ASN A 86 4.18 -5.77 6.21
N VAL A 87 4.99 -6.82 6.20
CA VAL A 87 5.64 -7.32 4.98
C VAL A 87 4.62 -7.63 3.88
N GLY A 88 3.48 -8.25 4.22
CA GLY A 88 2.42 -8.56 3.25
C GLY A 88 1.74 -7.34 2.63
N LEU A 89 1.51 -6.27 3.41
CA LEU A 89 0.98 -5.01 2.89
C LEU A 89 2.03 -4.28 2.05
N GLY A 90 3.31 -4.40 2.42
CA GLY A 90 4.44 -3.95 1.60
C GLY A 90 4.54 -4.65 0.24
N TYR A 91 4.12 -5.92 0.13
CA TYR A 91 3.99 -6.58 -1.18
C TYR A 91 2.87 -5.98 -2.04
N LEU A 92 1.72 -5.70 -1.43
CA LEU A 92 0.59 -5.09 -2.14
C LEU A 92 0.93 -3.67 -2.63
N SER A 93 1.66 -2.89 -1.83
CA SER A 93 2.12 -1.56 -2.25
C SER A 93 3.12 -1.63 -3.41
N LEU A 94 4.07 -2.56 -3.36
CA LEU A 94 5.02 -2.79 -4.48
C LEU A 94 4.30 -3.24 -5.75
N LEU A 95 3.34 -4.17 -5.62
CA LEU A 95 2.51 -4.60 -6.74
C LEU A 95 1.74 -3.44 -7.36
N GLN A 96 1.19 -2.56 -6.54
CA GLN A 96 0.46 -1.39 -7.01
C GLN A 96 1.35 -0.42 -7.80
N VAL A 97 2.57 -0.13 -7.31
CA VAL A 97 3.52 0.70 -8.05
C VAL A 97 3.89 0.08 -9.40
N VAL A 98 4.10 -1.24 -9.45
CA VAL A 98 4.41 -1.94 -10.70
C VAL A 98 3.21 -1.94 -11.65
N SER A 99 1.99 -2.16 -11.16
CA SER A 99 0.79 -2.14 -11.99
C SER A 99 0.46 -0.75 -12.52
N ASP A 100 0.63 0.28 -11.70
CA ASP A 100 0.39 1.67 -12.08
C ASP A 100 1.46 2.14 -13.08
N LEU A 101 2.73 1.75 -12.87
CA LEU A 101 3.81 1.99 -13.83
C LEU A 101 3.57 1.28 -15.17
N PHE A 102 3.04 0.04 -15.14
CA PHE A 102 2.68 -0.68 -16.36
C PHE A 102 1.48 -0.04 -17.08
N HIS A 103 0.50 0.46 -16.33
CA HIS A 103 -0.66 1.15 -16.89
C HIS A 103 -0.27 2.47 -17.56
N GLU A 104 0.59 3.28 -16.91
CA GLU A 104 1.14 4.49 -17.50
C GLU A 104 2.00 4.18 -18.73
N CYS A 105 2.81 3.11 -18.69
CA CYS A 105 3.67 2.72 -19.80
C CYS A 105 2.90 2.17 -21.03
N LEU A 106 1.65 1.73 -20.86
CA LEU A 106 0.79 1.27 -21.95
C LEU A 106 -0.10 2.39 -22.52
N MET A 107 -0.16 3.53 -21.82
CA MET A 107 -0.88 4.73 -22.26
C MET A 107 -0.01 5.69 -23.09
N PHE A 108 1.29 5.39 -23.22
CA PHE A 108 2.24 6.04 -24.15
C PHE A 108 2.60 5.09 -25.30
#